data_AF-A0A2T4D5K2-F1
#
_entry.id   AF-A0A2T4D5K2-F1
#
_cell.length_a   1.000
_cell.length_b   1.000
_cell.length_c   1.000
_cell.angle_alpha   90.00
_cell.angle_beta   90.00
_cell.angle_gamma   90.00
#
_symmetry.space_group_name_H-M   'P 1'
#
loop_
_entity.id
_entity.type
_entity.pdbx_description
1 polymer ?
#
loop_
_entity_poly.entity_id
_entity_poly.type
_entity_poly.pdbx_seq_one_letter_code
_entity_poly.pdbx_strand_id
1 'polypeptide(L)'
;LIEFFTNKGKLQSDASIGVTFTWLFALGVILISAFTGQVDLDQECVLYGEIAYVPLDTIVLASGLDIGPSAIYLLGTVFLLVIAFIILGFNQLKITTFDPQYAISLGISATLWNYLLMSFVSFTTVASFESVGAILVVAFLIAPAATAYLLTQDLKKMIILSCIIGILSAIGGHFLALSINGS
;
A
#
# COMPACT_ATOMS: atom_id res chain seq x y z
N LEU A 1 -13.69 7.86 4.52
CA LEU A 1 -15.05 7.49 4.99
C LEU A 1 -15.09 7.26 6.50
N ILE A 2 -14.21 6.39 7.03
CA ILE A 2 -14.11 6.09 8.47
C ILE A 2 -13.95 7.37 9.31
N GLU A 3 -13.02 8.24 8.94
CA GLU A 3 -12.79 9.50 9.66
C GLU A 3 -13.98 10.47 9.60
N PHE A 4 -14.77 10.45 8.51
CA PHE A 4 -16.00 11.23 8.41
C PHE A 4 -17.06 10.74 9.40
N PHE A 5 -17.24 9.42 9.52
CA PHE A 5 -18.16 8.82 10.49
C PHE A 5 -17.70 9.02 11.94
N THR A 6 -16.40 8.99 12.21
CA THR A 6 -15.85 9.26 13.55
C THR A 6 -16.00 10.74 13.93
N ASN A 7 -15.65 11.67 13.02
CA ASN A 7 -15.56 13.09 13.36
C ASN A 7 -16.90 13.84 13.25
N LYS A 8 -17.75 13.52 12.26
CA LYS A 8 -19.11 14.09 12.13
C LYS A 8 -20.21 13.22 12.75
N GLY A 9 -20.06 11.90 12.70
CA GLY A 9 -21.07 10.96 13.21
C GLY A 9 -21.00 10.71 14.72
N LYS A 10 -19.94 11.14 15.40
CA LYS A 10 -19.67 10.88 16.84
C LYS A 10 -19.75 9.40 17.22
N LEU A 11 -19.55 8.48 16.27
CA LEU A 11 -19.41 7.06 16.57
C LEU A 11 -18.02 6.80 17.14
N GLN A 12 -17.94 5.83 18.06
CA GLN A 12 -16.66 5.27 18.50
C GLN A 12 -15.89 4.77 17.28
N SER A 13 -14.57 5.04 17.24
CA SER A 13 -13.72 4.74 16.08
C SER A 13 -13.85 3.29 15.60
N ASP A 14 -13.98 2.34 16.55
CA ASP A 14 -14.13 0.92 16.26
C ASP A 14 -15.45 0.60 15.53
N ALA A 15 -16.53 1.27 15.92
CA ALA A 15 -17.84 1.11 15.29
C ALA A 15 -17.86 1.74 13.88
N SER A 16 -17.20 2.89 13.69
CA SER A 16 -17.06 3.53 12.37
C SER A 16 -16.30 2.66 11.38
N ILE A 17 -15.26 1.95 11.83
CA ILE A 17 -14.49 1.00 11.01
C ILE A 17 -15.40 -0.16 10.57
N GLY A 18 -16.11 -0.78 11.52
CA GLY A 18 -17.01 -1.90 11.23
C GLY A 18 -18.11 -1.54 10.23
N VAL A 19 -18.81 -0.42 10.45
CA VAL A 19 -19.89 0.03 9.55
C VAL A 19 -19.34 0.36 8.16
N THR A 20 -18.21 1.05 8.08
CA THR A 20 -17.59 1.40 6.78
C THR A 20 -17.19 0.14 6.01
N PHE A 21 -16.60 -0.84 6.69
CA PHE A 21 -16.18 -2.10 6.06
C PHE A 21 -17.38 -2.86 5.51
N THR A 22 -18.43 -3.07 6.31
CA THR A 22 -19.64 -3.78 5.85
C THR A 22 -20.30 -3.07 4.67
N TRP A 23 -20.37 -1.74 4.70
CA TRP A 23 -20.99 -0.96 3.63
C TRP A 23 -20.18 -1.03 2.32
N LEU A 24 -18.86 -0.82 2.37
CA LEU A 24 -17.99 -0.91 1.20
C LEU A 24 -17.94 -2.34 0.64
N PHE A 25 -17.94 -3.35 1.52
CA PHE A 25 -17.95 -4.75 1.11
C PHE A 25 -19.25 -5.11 0.39
N ALA A 26 -20.41 -4.76 0.95
CA ALA A 26 -21.69 -4.98 0.30
C ALA A 26 -21.79 -4.25 -1.06
N LEU A 27 -21.31 -3.00 -1.13
CA LEU A 27 -21.29 -2.21 -2.36
C LEU A 27 -20.36 -2.84 -3.40
N GLY A 28 -19.18 -3.32 -2.99
CA GLY A 28 -18.25 -4.06 -3.86
C GLY A 28 -18.85 -5.34 -4.41
N VAL A 29 -19.48 -6.16 -3.55
CA VAL A 29 -20.17 -7.39 -3.97
C VAL A 29 -21.31 -7.09 -4.95
N ILE A 30 -22.10 -6.04 -4.73
CA ILE A 30 -23.15 -5.61 -5.65
C ILE A 30 -22.56 -5.17 -7.00
N LEU A 31 -21.49 -4.38 -7.00
CA LEU A 31 -20.79 -3.95 -8.22
C LEU A 31 -20.29 -5.16 -9.02
N ILE A 32 -19.63 -6.11 -8.37
CA ILE A 32 -19.14 -7.34 -9.00
C ILE A 32 -20.32 -8.16 -9.53
N SER A 33 -21.35 -8.38 -8.73
CA SER A 33 -22.54 -9.14 -9.17
C SER A 33 -23.28 -8.48 -10.33
N ALA A 34 -23.25 -7.15 -10.44
CA ALA A 34 -23.96 -6.41 -11.49
C ALA A 34 -23.16 -6.29 -12.81
N PHE A 35 -21.83 -6.17 -12.73
CA PHE A 35 -20.98 -5.89 -13.91
C PHE A 35 -20.15 -7.10 -14.38
N THR A 36 -20.00 -8.15 -13.57
CA THR A 36 -19.17 -9.32 -13.89
C THR A 36 -19.96 -10.63 -13.85
N GLY A 37 -21.14 -10.65 -14.47
CA GLY A 37 -21.97 -11.86 -14.60
C GLY A 37 -21.35 -13.02 -15.41
N GLN A 38 -20.15 -12.85 -16.00
CA GLN A 38 -19.46 -13.86 -16.83
C GLN A 38 -17.93 -13.73 -16.82
N VAL A 39 -17.30 -13.34 -15.71
CA VAL A 39 -15.84 -13.39 -15.58
C VAL A 39 -15.50 -14.27 -14.39
N ASP A 40 -14.82 -15.38 -14.66
CA ASP A 40 -14.16 -16.21 -13.66
C ASP A 40 -13.03 -15.36 -13.07
N LEU A 41 -13.37 -14.49 -12.12
CA LEU A 41 -12.38 -13.79 -11.31
C LEU A 41 -11.82 -14.84 -10.37
N ASP A 42 -10.71 -15.44 -10.77
CA ASP A 42 -9.98 -16.36 -9.91
C ASP A 42 -9.51 -15.56 -8.69
N GLN A 43 -10.29 -15.69 -7.62
CA GLN A 43 -10.11 -14.93 -6.38
C GLN A 43 -8.76 -15.29 -5.75
N GLU A 44 -8.24 -16.48 -6.08
CA GLU A 44 -6.92 -16.97 -5.70
C GLU A 44 -5.82 -16.15 -6.38
N CYS A 45 -5.92 -15.88 -7.69
CA CYS A 45 -4.95 -15.05 -8.43
C CYS A 45 -4.85 -13.61 -7.88
N VAL A 46 -5.98 -12.99 -7.47
CA VAL A 46 -5.97 -11.62 -6.93
C VAL A 46 -5.51 -11.57 -5.47
N LEU A 47 -5.84 -12.59 -4.68
CA LEU A 47 -5.47 -12.64 -3.25
C LEU A 47 -4.00 -12.98 -3.03
N TYR A 48 -3.49 -13.98 -3.77
CA TYR A 48 -2.11 -14.42 -3.68
C TYR A 48 -1.18 -13.58 -4.57
N GLY A 49 -1.71 -12.99 -5.64
CA GLY A 49 -0.93 -12.34 -6.67
C GLY A 49 -0.10 -13.37 -7.43
N GLU A 50 0.23 -13.08 -8.69
CA GLU A 50 1.06 -13.99 -9.46
C GLU A 50 2.28 -13.25 -10.01
N ILE A 51 3.29 -13.15 -9.14
CA ILE A 51 4.59 -12.55 -9.45
C ILE A 51 5.22 -13.24 -10.68
N ALA A 52 4.84 -14.49 -10.97
CA ALA A 52 5.28 -15.25 -12.15
C ALA A 52 4.74 -14.72 -13.50
N TYR A 53 3.57 -14.06 -13.53
CA TYR A 53 3.03 -13.44 -14.76
C TYR A 53 3.55 -12.02 -14.98
N VAL A 54 4.12 -11.37 -13.96
CA VAL A 54 4.74 -10.04 -14.06
C VAL A 54 5.77 -9.94 -15.19
N PRO A 55 6.70 -10.90 -15.40
CA PRO A 55 7.63 -10.87 -16.53
C PRO A 55 7.02 -11.18 -17.90
N LEU A 56 5.78 -11.68 -17.96
CA LEU A 56 5.10 -12.11 -19.19
C LEU A 56 4.23 -11.00 -19.81
N ASP A 57 3.80 -10.01 -19.00
CA ASP A 57 3.06 -8.85 -19.48
C ASP A 57 4.02 -7.72 -19.88
N THR A 58 4.67 -7.90 -21.04
CA THR A 58 5.61 -6.92 -21.58
C THR A 58 4.93 -5.96 -22.55
N ILE A 59 5.28 -4.69 -22.44
CA ILE A 59 4.81 -3.67 -23.38
C ILE A 59 5.59 -3.80 -24.69
N VAL A 60 4.95 -4.34 -25.72
CA VAL A 60 5.53 -4.40 -27.07
C VAL A 60 5.23 -3.09 -27.78
N LEU A 61 6.26 -2.27 -27.99
CA LEU A 61 6.11 -1.01 -28.74
C LEU A 61 5.88 -1.31 -30.24
N ALA A 62 5.15 -0.46 -30.96
CA ALA A 62 4.84 -0.62 -32.40
C ALA A 62 6.10 -0.71 -33.32
N SER A 63 7.29 -0.48 -32.76
CA SER A 63 8.60 -0.67 -33.39
C SER A 63 9.23 -2.06 -33.18
N GLY A 64 8.53 -3.01 -32.55
CA GLY A 64 9.04 -4.36 -32.27
C GLY A 64 10.11 -4.45 -31.18
N LEU A 65 10.27 -3.37 -30.39
CA LEU A 65 11.21 -3.34 -29.26
C LEU A 65 10.45 -3.64 -27.98
N ASP A 66 10.84 -4.70 -27.31
CA ASP A 66 10.26 -5.12 -26.04
C ASP A 66 10.87 -4.28 -24.90
N ILE A 67 10.08 -3.35 -24.33
CA ILE A 67 10.55 -2.40 -23.30
C ILE A 67 10.42 -2.95 -21.88
N GLY A 68 9.96 -4.20 -21.74
CA GLY A 68 9.91 -4.94 -20.48
C GLY A 68 8.55 -4.90 -19.78
N PRO A 69 8.47 -5.43 -18.56
CA PRO A 69 7.22 -5.58 -17.81
C PRO A 69 6.48 -4.27 -17.52
N SER A 70 5.19 -4.19 -17.85
CA SER A 70 4.33 -3.03 -17.55
C SER A 70 4.30 -2.68 -16.06
N ALA A 71 4.35 -3.70 -15.20
CA ALA A 71 4.35 -3.56 -13.75
C ALA A 71 5.55 -2.74 -13.23
N ILE A 72 6.72 -2.83 -13.87
CA ILE A 72 7.92 -2.09 -13.44
C ILE A 72 7.72 -0.59 -13.66
N TYR A 73 7.08 -0.20 -14.77
CA TYR A 73 6.81 1.21 -15.05
C TYR A 73 5.73 1.78 -14.11
N LEU A 74 4.66 1.02 -13.88
CA LEU A 74 3.58 1.43 -12.97
C LEU A 74 4.10 1.55 -11.52
N LEU A 75 4.66 0.47 -10.97
CA LEU A 75 5.19 0.46 -9.60
C LEU A 75 6.39 1.39 -9.44
N GLY A 76 7.26 1.49 -10.46
CA GLY A 76 8.39 2.42 -10.46
C GLY A 76 7.96 3.88 -10.40
N THR A 77 6.91 4.24 -11.15
CA THR A 77 6.34 5.60 -11.11
C THR A 77 5.69 5.89 -9.76
N VAL A 78 4.92 4.95 -9.21
CA VAL A 78 4.33 5.06 -7.87
C VAL A 78 5.42 5.21 -6.81
N PHE A 79 6.48 4.41 -6.88
CA PHE A 79 7.61 4.47 -5.97
C PHE A 79 8.32 5.83 -6.01
N LEU A 80 8.59 6.37 -7.20
CA LEU A 80 9.17 7.69 -7.36
C LEU A 80 8.28 8.80 -6.78
N LEU A 81 6.96 8.72 -7.01
CA LEU A 81 6.00 9.66 -6.44
C LEU A 81 5.99 9.61 -4.91
N VAL A 82 6.02 8.41 -4.32
CA VAL A 82 6.06 8.22 -2.87
C VAL A 82 7.37 8.77 -2.28
N ILE A 83 8.52 8.50 -2.91
CA ILE A 83 9.81 9.06 -2.48
C ILE A 83 9.77 10.60 -2.54
N ALA A 84 9.29 11.17 -3.65
CA ALA A 84 9.20 12.61 -3.79
C ALA A 84 8.31 13.22 -2.69
N PHE A 85 7.16 12.59 -2.41
CA PHE A 85 6.26 13.00 -1.33
C PHE A 85 6.94 12.95 0.04
N ILE A 86 7.65 11.87 0.36
CA ILE A 86 8.36 11.72 1.64
C ILE A 86 9.48 12.75 1.77
N ILE A 87 10.28 12.99 0.73
CA ILE A 87 11.40 13.94 0.78
C ILE A 87 10.88 15.37 0.94
N LEU A 88 9.89 15.78 0.13
CA LEU A 88 9.32 17.12 0.18
C LEU A 88 8.55 17.38 1.48
N GLY A 89 7.87 16.35 1.99
CA GLY A 89 7.03 16.43 3.19
C GLY A 89 7.69 15.97 4.48
N PHE A 90 9.00 15.64 4.49
CA PHE A 90 9.62 14.92 5.61
C PHE A 90 9.47 15.64 6.96
N ASN A 91 9.71 16.96 6.96
CA ASN A 91 9.63 17.75 8.19
C ASN A 91 8.19 17.89 8.68
N GLN A 92 7.25 18.09 7.76
CA GLN A 92 5.84 18.24 8.07
C GLN A 92 5.26 16.92 8.59
N LEU A 93 5.51 15.80 7.90
CA LEU A 93 5.12 14.46 8.30
C LEU A 93 5.68 14.10 9.69
N LYS A 94 6.95 14.44 9.95
CA LYS A 94 7.55 14.22 11.26
C LYS A 94 6.80 14.99 12.35
N ILE A 95 6.60 16.29 12.17
CA ILE A 95 5.98 17.15 13.19
C ILE A 95 4.52 16.70 13.43
N THR A 96 3.76 16.43 12.37
CA THR A 96 2.36 16.00 12.50
C THR A 96 2.20 14.62 13.13
N THR A 97 3.20 13.74 13.01
CA THR A 97 3.16 12.38 13.59
C THR A 97 3.51 12.38 15.08
N PHE A 98 4.52 13.17 15.50
CA PHE A 98 4.97 13.19 16.89
C PHE A 98 4.21 14.20 17.76
N ASP A 99 3.82 15.34 17.21
CA ASP A 99 3.08 16.36 17.94
C ASP A 99 2.08 17.11 17.04
N PRO A 100 0.85 16.58 16.89
CA PRO A 100 -0.19 17.22 16.11
C PRO A 100 -0.58 18.61 16.65
N GLN A 101 -0.48 18.83 17.97
CA GLN A 101 -0.86 20.10 18.59
C GLN A 101 0.18 21.19 18.31
N TYR A 102 1.46 20.83 18.33
CA TYR A 102 2.56 21.70 17.92
C TYR A 102 2.56 21.97 16.41
N ALA A 103 2.14 21.00 15.58
CA ALA A 103 1.96 21.24 14.15
C ALA A 103 0.92 22.36 13.89
N ILE A 104 -0.20 22.32 14.62
CA ILE A 104 -1.29 23.29 14.49
C ILE A 104 -0.83 24.69 14.94
N SER A 105 -0.03 24.79 16.01
CA SER A 105 0.48 26.09 16.47
C SER A 105 1.49 26.73 15.49
N LEU A 106 2.18 25.91 14.69
CA LEU A 106 3.04 26.36 13.58
C LEU A 106 2.27 26.71 12.30
N GLY A 107 0.93 26.61 12.31
CA GLY A 107 0.08 26.86 11.13
C GLY A 107 0.06 25.69 10.13
N ILE A 108 0.60 24.53 10.48
CA ILE A 108 0.55 23.33 9.65
C ILE A 108 -0.73 22.57 9.97
N SER A 109 -1.60 22.38 8.99
CA SER A 109 -2.80 21.58 9.17
C SER A 109 -2.44 20.09 9.27
N ALA A 110 -2.36 19.56 10.49
CA ALA A 110 -2.10 18.14 10.75
C ALA A 110 -3.09 17.22 10.02
N THR A 111 -4.35 17.64 9.92
CA THR A 111 -5.42 16.94 9.20
C THR A 111 -5.11 16.77 7.70
N LEU A 112 -4.60 17.79 7.02
CA LEU A 112 -4.30 17.71 5.59
C LEU A 112 -3.16 16.73 5.32
N TRP A 113 -2.10 16.78 6.14
CA TRP A 113 -0.96 15.88 5.99
C TRP A 113 -1.33 14.42 6.30
N ASN A 114 -2.24 14.21 7.26
CA ASN A 114 -2.79 12.89 7.53
C ASN A 114 -3.57 12.35 6.32
N TYR A 115 -4.47 13.16 5.74
CA TYR A 115 -5.21 12.78 4.53
C TYR A 115 -4.30 12.51 3.33
N LEU A 116 -3.27 13.32 3.13
CA LEU A 116 -2.29 13.08 2.06
C LEU A 116 -1.56 11.76 2.27
N LEU A 117 -1.07 11.50 3.49
CA LEU A 117 -0.39 10.24 3.81
C LEU A 117 -1.32 9.04 3.58
N MET A 118 -2.56 9.10 4.07
CA MET A 118 -3.56 8.04 3.83
C MET A 118 -3.84 7.84 2.33
N SER A 119 -3.92 8.92 1.55
CA SER A 119 -4.13 8.85 0.11
C SER A 119 -2.97 8.16 -0.61
N PHE A 120 -1.73 8.52 -0.28
CA PHE A 120 -0.54 7.89 -0.87
C PHE A 120 -0.44 6.41 -0.49
N VAL A 121 -0.73 6.06 0.77
CA VAL A 121 -0.78 4.67 1.22
C VAL A 121 -1.83 3.90 0.43
N SER A 122 -3.07 4.40 0.37
CA SER A 122 -4.16 3.76 -0.38
C SER A 122 -3.81 3.59 -1.87
N PHE A 123 -3.22 4.62 -2.49
CA PHE A 123 -2.82 4.58 -3.89
C PHE A 123 -1.73 3.52 -4.14
N THR A 124 -0.73 3.47 -3.28
CA THR A 124 0.38 2.49 -3.37
C THR A 124 -0.12 1.07 -3.16
N THR A 125 -1.02 0.87 -2.19
CA THR A 125 -1.63 -0.43 -1.90
C THR A 125 -2.40 -0.96 -3.10
N VAL A 126 -3.29 -0.15 -3.70
CA VAL A 126 -4.07 -0.55 -4.87
C VAL A 126 -3.16 -0.85 -6.07
N ALA A 127 -2.15 -0.02 -6.31
CA ALA A 127 -1.18 -0.24 -7.39
C ALA A 127 -0.37 -1.55 -7.22
N SER A 128 -0.19 -2.00 -5.98
CA SER A 128 0.59 -3.21 -5.66
C SER A 128 -0.22 -4.50 -5.69
N PHE A 129 -1.56 -4.42 -5.59
CA PHE A 129 -2.43 -5.60 -5.55
C PHE A 129 -2.33 -6.45 -6.82
N GLU A 130 -2.30 -5.82 -7.99
CA GLU A 130 -2.21 -6.51 -9.29
C GLU A 130 -0.93 -7.37 -9.40
N SER A 131 0.21 -6.87 -8.92
CA SER A 131 1.49 -7.58 -9.09
C SER A 131 1.83 -8.55 -7.97
N VAL A 132 1.42 -8.25 -6.74
CA VAL A 132 1.95 -8.89 -5.53
C VAL A 132 0.86 -9.59 -4.71
N GLY A 133 -0.41 -9.25 -4.92
CA GLY A 133 -1.53 -9.78 -4.17
C GLY A 133 -1.86 -9.01 -2.90
N ALA A 134 -3.13 -9.03 -2.51
CA ALA A 134 -3.63 -8.21 -1.40
C ALA A 134 -3.05 -8.62 -0.03
N ILE A 135 -2.89 -9.94 0.21
CA ILE A 135 -2.44 -10.47 1.50
C ILE A 135 -0.99 -10.03 1.78
N LEU A 136 -0.13 -10.18 0.77
CA LEU A 136 1.28 -9.88 0.90
C LEU A 136 1.50 -8.37 1.11
N VAL A 137 0.73 -7.52 0.42
CA VAL A 137 0.80 -6.06 0.59
C VAL A 137 0.46 -5.65 2.03
N VAL A 138 -0.59 -6.23 2.63
CA VAL A 138 -0.94 -5.95 4.03
C VAL A 138 0.16 -6.43 4.98
N ALA A 139 0.73 -7.61 4.74
CA ALA A 139 1.84 -8.13 5.54
C ALA A 139 3.07 -7.20 5.47
N PHE A 140 3.43 -6.72 4.29
CA PHE A 140 4.53 -5.77 4.08
C PHE A 140 4.25 -4.38 4.65
N LEU A 141 3.00 -3.98 4.81
CA LEU A 141 2.67 -2.70 5.43
C LEU A 141 2.95 -2.70 6.94
N ILE A 142 2.85 -3.86 7.58
CA ILE A 142 2.90 -3.99 9.05
C ILE A 142 4.24 -4.58 9.52
N ALA A 143 4.67 -5.72 8.97
CA ALA A 143 5.80 -6.48 9.50
C ALA A 143 7.14 -5.71 9.48
N PRO A 144 7.64 -5.19 8.34
CA PRO A 144 8.91 -4.46 8.32
C PRO A 144 8.87 -3.13 9.09
N ALA A 145 7.71 -2.49 9.19
CA ALA A 145 7.50 -1.29 10.00
C ALA A 145 7.61 -1.62 11.49
N ALA A 146 6.92 -2.67 11.95
CA ALA A 146 6.98 -3.14 13.31
C ALA A 146 8.39 -3.60 13.70
N THR A 147 9.07 -4.38 12.85
CA THR A 147 10.44 -4.83 13.13
C THR A 147 11.42 -3.65 13.23
N ALA A 148 11.33 -2.66 12.32
CA ALA A 148 12.20 -1.49 12.40
C ALA A 148 11.95 -0.64 13.65
N TYR A 149 10.69 -0.53 14.09
CA TYR A 149 10.33 0.17 15.32
C TYR A 149 10.96 -0.46 16.57
N LEU A 150 11.13 -1.78 16.62
CA LEU A 150 11.84 -2.45 17.71
C LEU A 150 13.35 -2.15 17.71
N LEU A 151 13.94 -1.85 16.55
CA LEU A 151 15.38 -1.67 16.40
C LEU A 151 15.83 -0.21 16.57
N THR A 152 14.97 0.78 16.27
CA THR A 152 15.37 2.19 16.33
C THR A 152 14.21 3.12 16.68
N GLN A 153 14.53 4.19 17.40
CA GLN A 153 13.59 5.27 17.74
C GLN A 153 13.74 6.50 16.85
N ASP A 154 14.73 6.52 15.94
CA ASP A 154 14.94 7.60 14.98
C ASP A 154 14.08 7.39 13.73
N LEU A 155 13.10 8.28 13.45
CA LEU A 155 12.20 8.17 12.29
C LEU A 155 12.94 7.96 10.95
N LYS A 156 14.03 8.71 10.71
CA LYS A 156 14.83 8.57 9.48
C LYS A 156 15.42 7.17 9.34
N LYS A 157 16.01 6.65 10.42
CA LYS A 157 16.61 5.31 10.43
C LYS A 157 15.53 4.24 10.33
N MET A 158 14.37 4.47 10.95
CA MET A 158 13.24 3.55 10.92
C MET A 158 12.74 3.34 9.49
N ILE A 159 12.54 4.41 8.71
CA ILE A 159 12.11 4.31 7.30
C ILE A 159 13.12 3.50 6.49
N ILE A 160 14.42 3.82 6.60
CA ILE A 160 15.47 3.11 5.85
C ILE A 160 15.52 1.64 6.25
N LEU A 161 15.45 1.35 7.55
CA LEU A 161 15.54 0.00 8.08
C LEU A 161 14.32 -0.84 7.68
N SER A 162 13.12 -0.27 7.70
CA SER A 162 11.90 -0.93 7.19
C SER A 162 12.05 -1.30 5.71
N CYS A 163 12.59 -0.41 4.88
CA CYS A 163 12.86 -0.72 3.48
C CYS A 163 13.86 -1.89 3.33
N ILE A 164 14.96 -1.87 4.08
CA ILE A 164 15.97 -2.94 4.05
C ILE A 164 15.38 -4.27 4.49
N ILE A 165 14.64 -4.29 5.60
CA ILE A 165 13.99 -5.51 6.12
C ILE A 165 12.96 -6.03 5.12
N GLY A 166 12.17 -5.13 4.51
CA GLY A 166 11.20 -5.50 3.48
C GLY A 166 11.88 -6.16 2.28
N ILE A 167 12.96 -5.57 1.76
CA ILE A 167 13.72 -6.12 0.63
C ILE A 167 14.32 -7.49 0.98
N LEU A 168 14.95 -7.61 2.15
CA LEU A 168 15.53 -8.87 2.60
C LEU A 168 14.46 -9.95 2.80
N SER A 169 13.30 -9.59 3.34
CA SER A 169 12.18 -10.50 3.53
C SER A 169 11.59 -10.97 2.19
N ALA A 170 11.47 -10.08 1.21
CA ALA A 170 10.97 -10.41 -0.13
C ALA A 170 11.95 -11.36 -0.86
N ILE A 171 13.23 -11.02 -0.91
CA ILE A 171 14.27 -11.84 -1.56
C ILE A 171 14.41 -13.19 -0.85
N GLY A 172 14.49 -13.17 0.48
CA GLY A 172 14.64 -14.36 1.30
C GLY A 172 13.44 -15.30 1.18
N GLY A 173 12.21 -14.74 1.25
CA GLY A 173 10.98 -15.51 1.08
C GLY A 173 10.88 -16.16 -0.30
N HIS A 174 11.17 -15.41 -1.36
CA HIS A 174 11.16 -15.93 -2.73
C HIS A 174 12.20 -17.03 -2.95
N PHE A 175 13.43 -16.84 -2.46
CA PHE A 175 14.48 -17.86 -2.57
C PHE A 175 14.13 -19.15 -1.81
N LEU A 176 13.50 -19.02 -0.64
CA LEU A 176 13.01 -20.16 0.14
C LEU A 176 11.91 -20.92 -0.60
N ALA A 177 10.96 -20.20 -1.21
CA ALA A 177 9.87 -20.79 -1.99
C ALA A 177 10.40 -21.63 -3.17
N LEU A 178 11.41 -21.11 -3.89
CA LEU A 178 12.10 -21.84 -4.96
C LEU A 178 12.80 -23.11 -4.43
N SER A 179 13.48 -23.00 -3.29
CA SER A 179 14.22 -24.12 -2.70
C SER A 179 13.31 -25.25 -2.20
N ILE A 180 12.09 -24.91 -1.75
CA ILE A 180 11.06 -25.85 -1.31
C ILE A 180 10.18 -26.37 -2.47
N ASN A 181 10.42 -25.90 -3.70
CA ASN A 181 9.63 -26.26 -4.88
C ASN A 181 8.13 -25.92 -4.71
N GLY A 182 7.87 -24.80 -4.04
CA GLY A 182 6.52 -24.28 -3.75
C GLY A 182 6.00 -23.26 -4.78
N SER A 183 6.71 -23.10 -5.92
CA SER A 183 6.35 -22.27 -7.06
C SER A 183 6.33 -23.11 -8.34
#